data_AF-A0A958VQ87-F1
#
_entry.id   AF-A0A958VQ87-F1
#
_cell.length_a   1.000
_cell.length_b   1.000
_cell.length_c   1.000
_cell.angle_alpha   90.00
_cell.angle_beta   90.00
_cell.angle_gamma   90.00
#
_symmetry.space_group_name_H-M   'P 1'
#
loop_
_entity.id
_entity.type
_entity.pdbx_description
1 polymer ?
#
loop_
_entity_poly.entity_id
_entity_poly.type
_entity_poly.pdbx_seq_one_letter_code
_entity_poly.pdbx_strand_id
1 'polypeptide(L)'
;MSKYLTFLICSLLLISCISEKEKQQLADKEPLMYEPSEMALLMRQMYEYNNLVKTQIVKKDSLLTFPDEFLGIHTAVLTDPSERDVEFDSLAKLFIEQQKATFSSQADSAQYHFNNSVNTCIECHKTRCVGPLPKIKKLLIK
;
A
#
# COMPACT_ATOMS: atom_id res chain seq x y z
N MET A 1 -30.50 25.30 64.87
CA MET A 1 -29.68 26.40 64.32
C MET A 1 -28.24 25.91 64.38
N SER A 2 -27.54 25.57 63.31
CA SER A 2 -27.29 26.33 62.09
C SER A 2 -26.88 25.32 61.01
N LYS A 3 -27.74 25.11 60.00
CA LYS A 3 -27.49 24.25 58.82
C LYS A 3 -26.58 24.96 57.80
N TYR A 4 -25.59 25.73 58.27
CA TYR A 4 -24.78 26.62 57.44
C TYR A 4 -23.28 26.26 57.48
N LEU A 5 -22.94 24.98 57.63
CA LEU A 5 -21.56 24.52 57.48
C LEU A 5 -21.29 23.87 56.11
N THR A 6 -22.33 23.57 55.33
CA THR A 6 -22.25 23.09 53.95
C THR A 6 -22.51 24.23 52.96
N PHE A 7 -21.80 25.35 53.08
CA PHE A 7 -21.86 26.44 52.09
C PHE A 7 -20.52 27.18 51.93
N LEU A 8 -19.38 26.49 52.05
CA LEU A 8 -18.04 27.07 51.85
C LEU A 8 -17.27 26.48 50.66
N ILE A 9 -17.90 25.69 49.78
CA ILE A 9 -17.25 25.13 48.59
C ILE A 9 -18.16 25.31 47.37
N CYS A 10 -18.59 26.54 47.11
CA CYS A 10 -19.34 26.88 45.90
C CYS A 10 -19.12 28.34 45.46
N SER A 11 -17.90 28.85 45.57
CA SER A 11 -17.60 30.24 45.20
C SER A 11 -16.26 30.43 44.46
N LEU A 12 -15.74 29.40 43.79
CA LEU A 12 -14.43 29.47 43.11
C LEU A 12 -14.43 28.99 41.66
N LEU A 13 -15.58 28.98 40.97
CA LEU A 13 -15.67 28.51 39.57
C LEU A 13 -16.36 29.49 38.61
N LEU A 14 -16.15 30.80 38.77
CA LEU A 14 -16.68 31.79 37.80
C LEU A 14 -15.62 32.78 37.28
N ILE A 15 -14.32 32.43 37.33
CA ILE A 15 -13.26 33.22 36.69
C ILE A 15 -12.47 32.32 35.73
N SER A 16 -13.04 32.04 34.56
CA SER A 16 -12.29 31.79 33.31
C SER A 16 -13.26 31.42 32.20
N CYS A 17 -13.88 32.42 31.60
CA CYS A 17 -14.32 32.37 30.21
C CYS A 17 -14.58 33.80 29.71
N ILE A 18 -13.53 34.61 29.70
CA ILE A 18 -13.41 35.69 28.71
C ILE A 18 -12.08 35.41 28.01
N SER A 19 -12.18 34.76 26.86
CA SER A 19 -11.21 34.90 25.80
C SER A 19 -12.02 35.08 24.53
N GLU A 20 -12.00 36.30 24.01
CA GLU A 20 -12.61 36.67 22.75
C GLU A 20 -12.09 35.72 21.68
N LYS A 21 -13.01 34.97 21.08
CA LYS A 21 -12.71 34.21 19.86
C LYS A 21 -12.50 35.22 18.74
N GLU A 22 -11.25 35.63 18.56
CA GLU A 22 -10.75 36.09 17.29
C GLU A 22 -11.06 34.99 16.27
N LYS A 23 -12.08 35.21 15.43
CA LYS A 23 -12.32 34.43 14.23
C LYS A 23 -11.15 34.69 13.28
N GLN A 24 -10.03 33.99 13.48
CA GLN A 24 -9.17 33.67 12.36
C GLN A 24 -10.03 32.89 11.36
N GLN A 25 -10.33 33.52 10.22
CA GLN A 25 -10.76 32.81 9.03
C GLN A 25 -9.66 31.81 8.67
N LEU A 26 -9.78 30.58 9.19
CA LEU A 26 -9.25 29.44 8.45
C LEU A 26 -10.04 29.44 7.15
N ALA A 27 -9.37 29.86 6.07
CA ALA A 27 -9.78 29.50 4.73
C ALA A 27 -10.01 27.98 4.76
N ASP A 28 -11.26 27.61 4.48
CA ASP A 28 -11.75 26.25 4.34
C ASP A 28 -10.98 25.59 3.19
N LYS A 29 -9.79 25.09 3.49
CA LYS A 29 -9.10 24.15 2.62
C LYS A 29 -9.72 22.81 2.96
N GLU A 30 -10.70 22.39 2.16
CA GLU A 30 -11.14 21.00 2.16
C GLU A 30 -9.90 20.10 2.24
N PRO A 31 -9.88 19.08 3.12
CA PRO A 31 -8.75 18.18 3.19
C PRO A 31 -8.64 17.47 1.83
N LEU A 32 -7.60 17.80 1.06
CA LEU A 32 -7.27 17.13 -0.19
C LEU A 32 -7.13 15.63 0.08
N MET A 33 -8.15 14.87 -0.31
CA MET A 33 -8.10 13.41 -0.24
C MET A 33 -7.05 12.94 -1.25
N TYR A 34 -6.06 12.19 -0.78
CA TYR A 34 -5.02 11.65 -1.65
C TYR A 34 -5.63 10.63 -2.63
N GLU A 35 -5.60 10.93 -3.93
CA GLU A 35 -5.94 9.97 -4.97
C GLU A 35 -4.72 9.11 -5.34
N PRO A 36 -4.86 7.78 -5.38
CA PRO A 36 -3.77 6.90 -5.79
C PRO A 36 -3.50 7.04 -7.29
N SER A 37 -2.22 7.04 -7.69
CA SER A 37 -1.84 6.93 -9.09
C SER A 37 -2.28 5.60 -9.71
N GLU A 38 -2.34 5.55 -11.04
CA GLU A 38 -2.62 4.31 -11.78
C GLU A 38 -1.65 3.20 -11.38
N MET A 39 -0.35 3.52 -11.25
CA MET A 39 0.66 2.57 -10.79
C MET A 39 0.38 2.09 -9.36
N ALA A 40 -0.02 2.98 -8.46
CA ALA A 40 -0.33 2.61 -7.08
C ALA A 40 -1.54 1.68 -6.99
N LEU A 41 -2.54 1.86 -7.86
CA LEU A 41 -3.68 0.95 -7.97
C LEU A 41 -3.25 -0.41 -8.55
N LEU A 42 -2.46 -0.39 -9.62
CA LEU A 42 -1.93 -1.60 -10.24
C LEU A 42 -1.09 -2.44 -9.27
N MET A 43 -0.21 -1.82 -8.48
CA MET A 43 0.60 -2.51 -7.48
C MET A 43 -0.24 -3.19 -6.39
N ARG A 44 -1.38 -2.59 -6.00
CA ARG A 44 -2.32 -3.22 -5.05
C ARG A 44 -2.98 -4.44 -5.67
N GLN A 45 -3.46 -4.33 -6.91
CA GLN A 45 -4.04 -5.44 -7.65
C GLN A 45 -3.02 -6.58 -7.81
N MET A 46 -1.78 -6.27 -8.18
CA MET A 46 -0.70 -7.24 -8.30
C MET A 46 -0.42 -7.97 -6.99
N TYR A 47 -0.42 -7.25 -5.86
CA TYR A 47 -0.20 -7.85 -4.55
C TYR A 47 -1.31 -8.85 -4.19
N GLU A 48 -2.58 -8.43 -4.28
CA GLU A 48 -3.72 -9.28 -3.93
C GLU A 48 -3.78 -10.53 -4.83
N TYR A 49 -3.58 -10.35 -6.13
CA TYR A 49 -3.56 -11.45 -7.08
C TYR A 49 -2.41 -12.43 -6.78
N ASN A 50 -1.20 -11.94 -6.54
CA ASN A 50 -0.07 -12.80 -6.20
C ASN A 50 -0.22 -13.50 -4.84
N ASN A 51 -0.98 -12.92 -3.90
CA ASN A 51 -1.32 -13.60 -2.65
C ASN A 51 -2.24 -14.80 -2.87
N LEU A 52 -3.17 -14.71 -3.85
CA LEU A 52 -4.00 -15.83 -4.28
C LEU A 52 -3.17 -16.90 -4.99
N VAL A 53 -2.33 -16.50 -5.95
CA VAL A 53 -1.44 -17.40 -6.70
C VAL A 53 -0.51 -18.15 -5.74
N LYS A 54 0.08 -17.45 -4.75
CA LYS A 54 0.86 -18.08 -3.69
C LYS A 54 0.10 -19.21 -3.01
N THR A 55 -1.17 -18.96 -2.66
CA THR A 55 -2.02 -19.94 -1.99
C THR A 55 -2.27 -21.16 -2.89
N GLN A 56 -2.48 -20.96 -4.19
CA GLN A 56 -2.66 -22.06 -5.15
C GLN A 56 -1.39 -22.91 -5.27
N ILE A 57 -0.22 -22.27 -5.43
CA ILE A 57 1.07 -22.98 -5.50
C ILE A 57 1.30 -23.82 -4.25
N VAL A 58 1.15 -23.22 -3.05
CA VAL A 58 1.38 -23.93 -1.77
C VAL A 58 0.43 -25.11 -1.59
N LYS A 59 -0.83 -24.98 -2.03
CA LYS A 59 -1.83 -26.04 -1.94
C LYS A 59 -1.74 -27.06 -3.08
N LYS A 60 -0.84 -26.87 -4.05
CA LYS A 60 -0.76 -27.66 -5.29
C LYS A 60 -2.08 -27.67 -6.06
N ASP A 61 -2.79 -26.55 -6.01
CA ASP A 61 -4.04 -26.34 -6.75
C ASP A 61 -3.75 -25.87 -8.18
N SER A 62 -4.76 -25.89 -9.04
CA SER A 62 -4.67 -25.30 -10.38
C SER A 62 -4.46 -23.80 -10.29
N LEU A 63 -3.49 -23.28 -11.04
CA LEU A 63 -3.24 -21.84 -11.11
C LEU A 63 -4.34 -21.14 -11.92
N LEU A 64 -4.63 -19.89 -11.55
CA LEU A 64 -5.36 -18.97 -12.43
C LEU A 64 -4.58 -18.73 -13.73
N THR A 65 -5.19 -18.02 -14.68
CA THR A 65 -4.48 -17.57 -15.89
C THR A 65 -3.55 -16.39 -15.58
N PHE A 66 -2.61 -16.09 -16.47
CA PHE A 66 -1.87 -14.83 -16.35
C PHE A 66 -2.83 -13.63 -16.47
N PRO A 67 -2.78 -12.64 -15.57
CA PRO A 67 -3.61 -11.44 -15.64
C PRO A 67 -2.99 -10.41 -16.60
N ASP A 68 -3.64 -10.18 -17.75
CA ASP A 68 -3.13 -9.25 -18.77
C ASP A 68 -3.03 -7.80 -18.27
N GLU A 69 -3.80 -7.43 -17.24
CA GLU A 69 -3.72 -6.12 -16.58
C GLU A 69 -2.31 -5.82 -16.05
N PHE A 70 -1.52 -6.85 -15.72
CA PHE A 70 -0.17 -6.66 -15.23
C PHE A 70 0.75 -6.02 -16.27
N LEU A 71 0.46 -6.19 -17.56
CA LEU A 71 1.20 -5.55 -18.65
C LEU A 71 1.14 -4.01 -18.56
N GLY A 72 0.12 -3.48 -17.87
CA GLY A 72 0.01 -2.05 -17.56
C GLY A 72 1.18 -1.49 -16.76
N ILE A 73 2.05 -2.30 -16.15
CA ILE A 73 3.24 -1.82 -15.43
C ILE A 73 4.18 -0.99 -16.32
N HIS A 74 4.17 -1.27 -17.64
CA HIS A 74 4.98 -0.53 -18.60
C HIS A 74 4.44 0.87 -18.91
N THR A 75 3.14 1.12 -18.69
CA THR A 75 2.47 2.34 -19.16
C THR A 75 1.78 3.13 -18.07
N ALA A 76 1.43 2.50 -16.94
CA ALA A 76 0.68 3.13 -15.86
C ALA A 76 1.42 4.36 -15.32
N VAL A 77 0.64 5.42 -15.09
CA VAL A 77 1.15 6.69 -14.55
C VAL A 77 1.63 6.48 -13.11
N LEU A 78 2.90 6.82 -12.86
CA LEU A 78 3.52 6.81 -11.53
C LEU A 78 3.05 8.02 -10.72
N THR A 79 3.08 7.89 -9.39
CA THR A 79 2.85 9.02 -8.48
C THR A 79 3.87 10.13 -8.71
N ASP A 80 5.13 9.76 -8.92
CA ASP A 80 6.19 10.65 -9.38
C ASP A 80 6.71 10.13 -10.73
N PRO A 81 6.47 10.84 -11.84
CA PRO A 81 6.95 10.43 -13.16
C PRO A 81 8.47 10.30 -13.28
N SER A 82 9.25 11.00 -12.44
CA SER A 82 10.72 10.92 -12.45
C SER A 82 11.26 9.59 -11.96
N GLU A 83 10.43 8.81 -11.26
CA GLU A 83 10.72 7.44 -10.83
C GLU A 83 10.68 6.44 -12.00
N ARG A 84 10.35 6.85 -13.22
CA ARG A 84 10.50 6.01 -14.42
C ARG A 84 11.87 6.20 -15.04
N ASP A 85 12.72 5.18 -14.93
CA ASP A 85 14.03 5.14 -15.56
C ASP A 85 14.33 3.75 -16.17
N VAL A 86 15.56 3.58 -16.66
CA VAL A 86 16.02 2.34 -17.29
C VAL A 86 15.99 1.15 -16.32
N GLU A 87 16.24 1.37 -15.03
CA GLU A 87 16.20 0.31 -14.03
C GLU A 87 14.75 -0.12 -13.76
N PHE A 88 13.83 0.85 -13.62
CA PHE A 88 12.39 0.59 -13.52
C PHE A 88 11.92 -0.28 -14.70
N ASP A 89 12.21 0.14 -15.94
CA ASP A 89 11.75 -0.57 -17.13
C ASP A 89 12.34 -1.99 -17.23
N SER A 90 13.60 -2.16 -16.81
CA SER A 90 14.27 -3.47 -16.76
C SER A 90 13.63 -4.40 -15.73
N LEU A 91 13.34 -3.90 -14.52
CA LEU A 91 12.68 -4.66 -13.47
C LEU A 91 11.24 -4.98 -13.85
N ALA A 92 10.50 -4.03 -14.42
CA ALA A 92 9.13 -4.25 -14.89
C ALA A 92 9.08 -5.36 -15.95
N LYS A 93 10.02 -5.36 -16.91
CA LYS A 93 10.14 -6.41 -17.91
C LYS A 93 10.44 -7.78 -17.27
N LEU A 94 11.44 -7.84 -16.40
CA LEU A 94 11.82 -9.08 -15.72
C LEU A 94 10.67 -9.65 -14.87
N PHE A 95 9.91 -8.78 -14.19
CA PHE A 95 8.72 -9.18 -13.44
C PHE A 95 7.71 -9.87 -14.35
N ILE A 96 7.36 -9.28 -15.50
CA ILE A 96 6.40 -9.87 -16.45
C ILE A 96 6.91 -11.20 -17.00
N GLU A 97 8.20 -11.31 -17.33
CA GLU A 97 8.80 -12.55 -17.82
C GLU A 97 8.68 -13.68 -16.79
N GLN A 98 9.09 -13.43 -15.54
CA GLN A 98 8.99 -14.43 -14.47
C GLN A 98 7.54 -14.76 -14.14
N GLN A 99 6.68 -13.75 -14.11
CA GLN A 99 5.26 -13.94 -13.82
C GLN A 99 4.58 -14.80 -14.90
N LYS A 100 4.85 -14.57 -16.19
CA LYS A 100 4.36 -15.44 -17.26
C LYS A 100 4.90 -16.86 -17.12
N ALA A 101 6.18 -17.00 -16.80
CA ALA A 101 6.81 -18.30 -16.59
C ALA A 101 6.16 -19.07 -15.43
N THR A 102 5.65 -18.40 -14.38
CA THR A 102 4.87 -19.05 -13.30
C THR A 102 3.63 -19.78 -13.84
N PHE A 103 2.90 -19.17 -14.79
CA PHE A 103 1.64 -19.72 -15.31
C PHE A 103 1.81 -20.71 -16.46
N SER A 104 2.95 -20.69 -17.16
CA SER A 104 3.25 -21.63 -18.24
C SER A 104 4.03 -22.87 -17.79
N SER A 105 4.51 -22.88 -16.54
CA SER A 105 5.37 -23.91 -15.98
C SER A 105 4.60 -25.05 -15.31
N GLN A 106 5.27 -26.19 -15.16
CA GLN A 106 4.77 -27.27 -14.29
C GLN A 106 4.76 -26.81 -12.83
N ALA A 107 3.96 -27.47 -11.98
CA ALA A 107 3.78 -27.09 -10.58
C ALA A 107 5.10 -26.92 -9.80
N ASP A 108 6.07 -27.82 -10.02
CA ASP A 108 7.36 -27.79 -9.31
C ASP A 108 8.26 -26.60 -9.74
N SER A 109 8.16 -26.12 -10.99
CA SER A 109 8.88 -24.93 -11.46
C SER A 109 8.10 -23.63 -11.29
N ALA A 110 6.78 -23.69 -11.08
CA ALA A 110 5.94 -22.51 -10.84
C ALA A 110 6.38 -21.75 -9.58
N GLN A 111 6.73 -22.45 -8.49
CA GLN A 111 7.24 -21.82 -7.27
C GLN A 111 8.54 -21.04 -7.52
N TYR A 112 9.46 -21.61 -8.32
CA TYR A 112 10.72 -20.96 -8.65
C TYR A 112 10.49 -19.63 -9.39
N HIS A 113 9.69 -19.65 -10.46
CA HIS A 113 9.38 -18.45 -11.23
C HIS A 113 8.57 -17.43 -10.41
N PHE A 114 7.64 -17.90 -9.57
CA PHE A 114 6.88 -17.03 -8.69
C PHE A 114 7.77 -16.33 -7.67
N ASN A 115 8.70 -17.05 -7.04
CA ASN A 115 9.64 -16.43 -6.11
C ASN A 115 10.56 -15.44 -6.82
N ASN A 116 10.97 -15.71 -8.06
CA ASN A 116 11.72 -14.76 -8.86
C ASN A 116 10.93 -13.50 -9.20
N SER A 117 9.63 -13.61 -9.55
CA SER A 117 8.79 -12.42 -9.78
C SER A 117 8.61 -11.59 -8.50
N VAL A 118 8.41 -12.24 -7.35
CA VAL A 118 8.35 -11.57 -6.03
C VAL A 118 9.68 -10.90 -5.68
N ASN A 119 10.82 -11.53 -5.99
CA ASN A 119 12.13 -10.92 -5.78
C ASN A 119 12.34 -9.68 -6.65
N THR A 120 11.80 -9.65 -7.87
CA THR A 120 11.80 -8.43 -8.69
C THR A 120 10.96 -7.32 -8.06
N CYS A 121 9.79 -7.64 -7.47
CA CYS A 121 9.02 -6.68 -6.68
C CYS A 121 9.86 -6.13 -5.52
N ILE A 122 10.54 -7.01 -4.77
CA ILE A 122 11.41 -6.64 -3.66
C ILE A 122 12.52 -5.69 -4.12
N GLU A 123 13.15 -5.96 -5.27
CA GLU A 123 14.23 -5.12 -5.78
C GLU A 123 13.73 -3.72 -6.17
N CYS A 124 12.64 -3.64 -6.93
CA CYS A 124 12.02 -2.36 -7.27
C CYS A 124 11.61 -1.55 -6.03
N HIS A 125 11.13 -2.23 -4.98
CA HIS A 125 10.72 -1.59 -3.73
C HIS A 125 11.87 -1.31 -2.75
N LYS A 126 13.12 -1.72 -3.03
CA LYS A 126 14.28 -1.29 -2.23
C LYS A 126 14.82 0.05 -2.69
N THR A 127 14.77 0.33 -3.99
CA THR A 127 15.51 1.44 -4.60
C THR A 127 14.67 2.67 -4.90
N ARG A 128 13.34 2.52 -5.01
CA ARG A 128 12.45 3.56 -5.55
C ARG A 128 11.35 3.97 -4.56
N CYS A 129 10.18 3.35 -4.72
CA CYS A 129 9.06 3.48 -3.79
C CYS A 129 9.20 2.40 -2.72
N VAL A 130 9.59 2.75 -1.49
CA VAL A 130 9.85 1.77 -0.41
C VAL A 130 8.64 0.86 -0.15
N GLY A 131 7.43 1.29 -0.52
CA GLY A 131 6.20 0.50 -0.44
C GLY A 131 6.03 -0.19 0.91
N PRO A 132 5.17 -1.21 1.01
CA PRO A 132 5.14 -2.08 2.18
C PRO A 132 6.08 -3.28 1.97
N LEU A 133 7.41 -3.05 1.86
CA LEU A 133 8.41 -4.11 1.64
C LEU A 133 8.26 -5.33 2.58
N PRO A 134 7.93 -5.18 3.89
CA PRO A 134 7.65 -6.32 4.76
C PRO A 134 6.44 -7.17 4.32
N LYS A 135 5.41 -6.57 3.70
CA LYS A 135 4.27 -7.31 3.13
C LYS A 135 4.66 -8.07 1.88
N ILE A 136 5.46 -7.46 1.00
CA ILE A 136 5.91 -8.10 -0.26
C ILE A 136 6.78 -9.32 0.05
N LYS A 137 7.71 -9.22 1.00
CA LYS A 137 8.55 -10.35 1.44
C LYS A 137 7.74 -11.54 1.94
N LYS A 138 6.53 -11.33 2.48
CA LYS A 138 5.63 -12.41 2.90
C LYS A 138 5.03 -13.18 1.72
N LEU A 139 5.11 -12.70 0.49
CA LEU A 139 4.65 -13.45 -0.68
C LEU A 139 5.58 -14.63 -1.00
N LEU A 140 6.87 -14.55 -0.68
CA LEU A 140 7.83 -15.63 -0.92
C LEU A 140 7.35 -16.96 -0.32
N ILE A 141 7.53 -18.03 -1.09
CA ILE A 141 7.25 -19.41 -0.70
C ILE A 141 8.58 -20.04 -0.30
N LYS A 142 8.63 -20.61 0.91
CA LYS A 142 9.82 -21.27 1.49
C LYS A 142 9.85 -22.75 1.14
#